data_AF-A0A8J3FWX8-F1
#
_entry.id   AF-A0A8J3FWX8-F1
#
_cell.length_a   1.000
_cell.length_b   1.000
_cell.length_c   1.000
_cell.angle_alpha   90.00
_cell.angle_beta   90.00
_cell.angle_gamma   90.00
#
_symmetry.space_group_name_H-M   'P 1'
#
loop_
_entity.id
_entity.type
_entity.pdbx_description
1 polymer ?
#
loop_
_entity_poly.entity_id
_entity_poly.type
_entity_poly.pdbx_seq_one_letter_code
_entity_poly.pdbx_strand_id
1 'polypeptide(L)'
;MNTTLQGVVTAAAVTTLPLLALHLLCPWAAWKLHPRNPTRAYDWLTIGVAAAVLLLAPPEWDRIAAQAWWPAVASATLAGLALPFLVAVALRRRLVRRPTPAMSHLARTIVCAAGEELLWRYTAPLALMVGLGLPAWTAWVAATAGFLALHVPGFGWRRLPYIALTATLFTTAYLAAGLGGAVAAHAAHNLLLDTYTTDPRKRSPTPPVPPGTLPAPSDW
;
A
#
# COMPACT_ATOMS: atom_id res chain seq x y z
N MET A 1 -25.95 -14.82 -17.04
CA MET A 1 -25.30 -13.51 -17.30
C MET A 1 -25.34 -13.28 -18.80
N ASN A 2 -25.70 -12.10 -19.30
CA ASN A 2 -25.77 -11.84 -20.75
C ASN A 2 -24.37 -11.92 -21.37
N THR A 3 -24.21 -12.55 -22.54
CA THR A 3 -22.91 -12.79 -23.20
C THR A 3 -22.14 -11.49 -23.45
N THR A 4 -22.85 -10.40 -23.75
CA THR A 4 -22.28 -9.05 -23.91
C THR A 4 -21.61 -8.55 -22.63
N LEU A 5 -22.24 -8.76 -21.46
CA LEU A 5 -21.70 -8.31 -20.18
C LEU A 5 -20.44 -9.09 -19.81
N GLN A 6 -20.42 -10.39 -20.07
CA GLN A 6 -19.24 -11.23 -19.84
C GLN A 6 -18.06 -10.80 -20.74
N GLY A 7 -18.34 -10.43 -22.00
CA GLY A 7 -17.34 -9.89 -22.92
C GLY A 7 -16.72 -8.59 -22.42
N VAL A 8 -17.53 -7.63 -21.94
CA VAL A 8 -17.06 -6.34 -21.39
C VAL A 8 -16.19 -6.54 -20.15
N VAL A 9 -16.63 -7.37 -19.21
CA VAL A 9 -15.87 -7.65 -17.97
C VAL A 9 -14.55 -8.35 -18.26
N THR A 10 -14.53 -9.26 -19.24
CA THR A 10 -13.29 -9.93 -19.68
C THR A 10 -12.33 -8.97 -20.36
N ALA A 11 -12.83 -8.10 -21.25
CA ALA A 11 -12.01 -7.09 -21.90
C ALA A 11 -11.36 -6.13 -20.87
N ALA A 12 -12.12 -5.66 -19.88
CA ALA A 12 -11.60 -4.80 -18.81
C ALA A 12 -10.58 -5.52 -17.90
N ALA A 13 -10.81 -6.81 -17.61
CA ALA A 13 -9.86 -7.63 -16.88
C ALA A 13 -8.53 -7.77 -17.65
N VAL A 14 -8.58 -7.99 -18.97
CA VAL A 14 -7.38 -8.09 -19.79
C VAL A 14 -6.65 -6.74 -19.91
N THR A 15 -7.37 -5.62 -20.06
CA THR A 15 -6.75 -4.29 -20.18
C THR A 15 -6.10 -3.78 -18.90
N THR A 16 -6.48 -4.31 -17.73
CA THR A 16 -5.85 -3.95 -16.44
C THR A 16 -4.58 -4.73 -16.12
N LEU A 17 -4.33 -5.89 -16.77
CA LEU A 17 -3.09 -6.67 -16.57
C LEU A 17 -1.80 -5.88 -16.87
N PRO A 18 -1.69 -5.11 -17.98
CA PRO A 18 -0.53 -4.25 -18.21
C PRO A 18 -0.32 -3.18 -17.13
N LEU A 19 -1.40 -2.64 -16.56
CA LEU A 19 -1.32 -1.64 -15.48
C LEU A 19 -0.79 -2.27 -14.18
N LEU A 20 -1.20 -3.49 -13.86
CA LEU A 20 -0.65 -4.25 -12.74
C LEU A 20 0.83 -4.57 -12.94
N ALA A 21 1.21 -4.98 -14.16
CA ALA A 21 2.61 -5.20 -14.51
C ALA A 21 3.44 -3.91 -14.41
N LEU A 22 2.88 -2.78 -14.85
CA LEU A 22 3.51 -1.46 -14.68
C LEU A 22 3.68 -1.11 -13.20
N HIS A 23 2.68 -1.39 -12.35
CA HIS A 23 2.75 -1.12 -10.92
C HIS A 23 3.88 -1.88 -10.22
N LEU A 24 4.13 -3.14 -10.62
CA LEU A 24 5.28 -3.91 -10.13
C LEU A 24 6.64 -3.24 -10.39
N LEU A 25 6.72 -2.42 -11.44
CA LEU A 25 7.94 -1.69 -11.79
C LEU A 25 8.05 -0.34 -11.08
N CYS A 26 6.96 0.19 -10.52
CA CYS A 26 6.94 1.51 -9.86
C CYS A 26 7.96 1.64 -8.72
N PRO A 27 8.14 0.67 -7.82
CA PRO A 27 9.19 0.74 -6.79
C PRO A 27 10.59 0.83 -7.39
N TRP A 28 10.91 0.04 -8.42
CA TRP A 28 12.21 0.14 -9.09
C TRP A 28 12.42 1.51 -9.75
N ALA A 29 11.41 2.00 -10.46
CA ALA A 29 11.46 3.30 -11.11
C ALA A 29 11.62 4.44 -10.09
N ALA A 30 10.85 4.42 -9.00
CA ALA A 30 10.92 5.44 -7.95
C ALA A 30 12.30 5.47 -7.25
N TRP A 31 12.87 4.30 -6.94
CA TRP A 31 14.20 4.22 -6.31
C TRP A 31 15.34 4.59 -7.25
N LYS A 32 15.21 4.30 -8.55
CA LYS A 32 16.23 4.61 -9.55
C LYS A 32 16.18 6.07 -10.02
N LEU A 33 14.99 6.61 -10.28
CA LEU A 33 14.79 7.93 -10.89
C LEU A 33 14.67 9.05 -9.85
N HIS A 34 14.18 8.74 -8.65
CA HIS A 34 13.95 9.73 -7.59
C HIS A 34 14.65 9.34 -6.27
N PRO A 35 15.97 9.14 -6.27
CA PRO A 35 16.70 8.61 -5.10
C PRO A 35 16.61 9.50 -3.85
N ARG A 36 16.34 10.81 -4.01
CA ARG A 36 16.16 11.75 -2.89
C ARG A 36 14.83 11.59 -2.15
N ASN A 37 13.78 11.11 -2.83
CA ASN A 37 12.46 10.90 -2.22
C ASN A 37 11.68 9.79 -2.93
N PRO A 38 12.19 8.55 -2.89
CA PRO A 38 11.62 7.44 -3.64
C PRO A 38 10.22 7.07 -3.14
N THR A 39 9.96 7.20 -1.83
CA THR A 39 8.64 6.93 -1.26
C THR A 39 7.57 7.86 -1.82
N ARG A 40 7.83 9.18 -1.89
CA ARG A 40 6.86 10.12 -2.47
C ARG A 40 6.62 9.85 -3.95
N ALA A 41 7.66 9.51 -4.70
CA ALA A 41 7.52 9.17 -6.12
C ALA A 41 6.68 7.90 -6.30
N TYR A 42 6.95 6.88 -5.49
CA TYR A 42 6.19 5.64 -5.46
C TYR A 42 4.70 5.89 -5.14
N ASP A 43 4.39 6.68 -4.10
CA ASP A 43 3.01 7.02 -3.75
C ASP A 43 2.25 7.59 -4.95
N TRP A 44 2.84 8.56 -5.64
CA TRP A 44 2.19 9.19 -6.80
C TRP A 44 2.03 8.25 -7.98
N LEU A 45 3.02 7.40 -8.25
CA LEU A 45 2.91 6.38 -9.29
C LEU A 45 1.78 5.39 -8.97
N THR A 46 1.70 4.91 -7.74
CA THR A 46 0.61 4.04 -7.27
C THR A 46 -0.76 4.70 -7.44
N ILE A 47 -0.90 5.95 -6.99
CA ILE A 47 -2.15 6.72 -7.14
C ILE A 47 -2.53 6.87 -8.62
N GLY A 48 -1.56 7.19 -9.48
CA GLY A 48 -1.78 7.33 -10.92
C GLY A 48 -2.23 6.03 -11.58
N VAL A 49 -1.58 4.90 -11.27
CA VAL A 49 -1.96 3.59 -11.80
C VAL A 49 -3.33 3.16 -11.28
N ALA A 50 -3.61 3.35 -10.00
CA ALA A 50 -4.92 3.06 -9.41
C ALA A 50 -6.04 3.89 -10.07
N ALA A 51 -5.81 5.18 -10.31
CA ALA A 51 -6.75 6.04 -11.03
C ALA A 51 -6.98 5.56 -12.47
N ALA A 52 -5.92 5.16 -13.19
CA ALA A 52 -6.05 4.59 -14.53
C ALA A 52 -6.88 3.29 -14.53
N VAL A 53 -6.71 2.43 -13.52
CA VAL A 53 -7.54 1.23 -13.36
C VAL A 53 -9.01 1.60 -13.12
N LEU A 54 -9.31 2.57 -12.26
CA LEU A 54 -10.70 3.02 -12.03
C LEU A 54 -11.37 3.54 -13.31
N LEU A 55 -10.62 4.25 -14.16
CA LEU A 55 -11.14 4.74 -15.45
C LEU A 55 -11.44 3.63 -16.45
N LEU A 56 -10.79 2.47 -16.32
CA LEU A 56 -11.00 1.30 -17.18
C LEU A 56 -11.94 0.25 -16.56
N ALA A 57 -12.27 0.39 -15.28
CA ALA A 57 -13.13 -0.55 -14.57
C ALA A 57 -14.59 -0.39 -15.05
N PRO A 58 -15.27 -1.49 -15.39
CA PRO A 58 -16.66 -1.43 -15.78
C PRO A 58 -17.53 -1.11 -14.55
N PRO A 59 -18.65 -0.38 -14.68
CA PRO A 59 -19.49 0.07 -13.56
C PRO A 59 -19.99 -1.06 -12.64
N GLU A 60 -20.04 -2.29 -13.14
CA GLU A 60 -20.44 -3.47 -12.38
C GLU A 60 -19.43 -3.87 -11.31
N TRP A 61 -18.17 -3.42 -11.42
CA TRP A 61 -17.15 -3.59 -10.37
C TRP A 61 -17.53 -2.84 -9.09
N ASP A 62 -18.29 -1.74 -9.19
CA ASP A 62 -18.70 -0.93 -8.03
C ASP A 62 -19.65 -1.68 -7.08
N ARG A 63 -20.44 -2.64 -7.61
CA ARG A 63 -21.42 -3.37 -6.78
C ARG A 63 -20.76 -4.34 -5.79
N ILE A 64 -19.54 -4.79 -6.08
CA ILE A 64 -18.78 -5.70 -5.19
C ILE A 64 -18.07 -4.90 -4.09
N ALA A 65 -17.75 -3.62 -4.34
CA ALA A 65 -17.14 -2.73 -3.35
C ALA A 65 -18.12 -2.22 -2.26
N ALA A 66 -19.44 -2.32 -2.50
CA ALA A 66 -20.47 -1.65 -1.70
C ALA A 66 -20.90 -2.35 -0.40
N GLN A 67 -20.38 -3.53 -0.06
CA GLN A 67 -20.70 -4.20 1.21
C GLN A 67 -19.70 -3.83 2.32
N ALA A 68 -19.89 -2.64 2.90
CA ALA A 68 -19.15 -2.24 4.09
C ALA A 68 -19.93 -2.57 5.36
N TRP A 69 -19.58 -3.68 6.02
CA TRP A 69 -20.04 -3.93 7.39
C TRP A 69 -19.16 -3.13 8.36
N TRP A 70 -19.66 -1.98 8.83
CA TRP A 70 -18.88 -1.03 9.63
C TRP A 70 -18.18 -1.64 10.86
N PRO A 71 -18.72 -2.65 11.59
CA PRO A 71 -18.01 -3.28 12.70
C PRO A 71 -16.77 -4.04 12.23
N ALA A 72 -16.81 -4.67 11.06
CA ALA A 72 -15.65 -5.34 10.49
C ALA A 72 -14.61 -4.35 9.96
N VAL A 73 -15.03 -3.20 9.40
CA VAL A 73 -14.10 -2.11 9.05
C VAL A 73 -13.40 -1.56 10.29
N ALA A 74 -14.14 -1.33 11.38
CA ALA A 74 -13.56 -0.88 12.66
C ALA A 74 -12.59 -1.92 13.23
N SER A 75 -12.96 -3.21 13.20
CA SER A 75 -12.10 -4.31 13.65
C SER A 75 -10.82 -4.43 12.81
N ALA A 76 -10.92 -4.28 11.49
CA ALA A 76 -9.78 -4.27 10.58
C ALA A 76 -8.84 -3.09 10.85
N THR A 77 -9.41 -1.91 11.13
CA THR A 77 -8.65 -0.72 11.54
C THR A 77 -7.86 -0.99 12.82
N LEU A 78 -8.51 -1.54 13.85
CA LEU A 78 -7.87 -1.89 15.12
C LEU A 78 -6.77 -2.94 14.92
N ALA A 79 -6.98 -3.94 14.07
CA ALA A 79 -5.98 -4.95 13.77
C ALA A 79 -4.76 -4.34 13.04
N GLY A 80 -4.99 -3.42 12.09
CA GLY A 80 -3.94 -2.66 11.41
C GLY A 80 -3.10 -1.83 12.38
N LEU A 81 -3.74 -1.18 13.36
CA LEU A 81 -3.05 -0.47 14.44
C LEU A 81 -2.33 -1.43 15.39
N ALA A 82 -2.94 -2.55 15.78
CA ALA A 82 -2.37 -3.45 16.78
C ALA A 82 -1.10 -4.14 16.27
N LEU A 83 -1.03 -4.47 14.98
CA LEU A 83 0.03 -5.33 14.43
C LEU A 83 1.45 -4.82 14.70
N PRO A 84 1.81 -3.54 14.45
CA PRO A 84 3.17 -3.07 14.75
C PRO A 84 3.50 -3.07 16.25
N PHE A 85 2.51 -2.86 17.14
CA PHE A 85 2.70 -3.00 18.58
C PHE A 85 2.97 -4.45 18.96
N LEU A 86 2.16 -5.39 18.47
CA LEU A 86 2.31 -6.82 18.75
C LEU A 86 3.69 -7.32 18.29
N VAL A 87 4.12 -6.93 17.09
CA VAL A 87 5.46 -7.27 16.58
C VAL A 87 6.56 -6.62 17.41
N ALA A 88 6.41 -5.37 17.82
CA ALA A 88 7.38 -4.71 18.69
C ALA A 88 7.52 -5.43 20.03
N VAL A 89 6.40 -5.81 20.67
CA VAL A 89 6.37 -6.59 21.92
C VAL A 89 7.03 -7.95 21.73
N ALA A 90 6.65 -8.70 20.69
CA ALA A 90 7.21 -10.02 20.40
C ALA A 90 8.73 -9.98 20.18
N LEU A 91 9.23 -8.92 19.53
CA LEU A 91 10.65 -8.70 19.31
C LEU A 91 11.37 -8.00 20.46
N ARG A 92 10.68 -7.73 21.59
CA ARG A 92 11.19 -6.97 22.74
C ARG A 92 11.80 -5.61 22.35
N ARG A 93 11.19 -4.96 21.35
CA ARG A 93 11.60 -3.63 20.86
C ARG A 93 10.67 -2.56 21.40
N ARG A 94 11.25 -1.41 21.75
CA ARG A 94 10.49 -0.23 22.16
C ARG A 94 10.03 0.55 20.92
N LEU A 95 8.76 0.94 20.89
CA LEU A 95 8.27 1.94 19.95
C LEU A 95 8.61 3.34 20.43
N VAL A 96 9.16 4.14 19.54
CA VAL A 96 9.54 5.52 19.75
C VAL A 96 8.73 6.38 18.81
N ARG A 97 8.09 7.43 19.36
CA ARG A 97 7.31 8.39 18.59
C ARG A 97 8.23 9.22 17.67
N ARG A 98 7.83 9.39 16.42
CA ARG A 98 8.44 10.26 15.41
C ARG A 98 7.81 11.66 15.44
N PRO A 99 8.47 12.67 14.84
CA PRO A 99 7.83 13.95 14.57
C PRO A 99 6.51 13.77 13.83
N THR A 100 5.50 14.54 14.18
CA THR A 100 4.19 14.46 13.54
C THR A 100 4.34 14.79 12.05
N PRO A 101 3.93 13.89 11.14
CA PRO A 101 3.98 14.16 9.70
C PRO A 101 2.98 15.26 9.32
N ALA A 102 3.30 15.99 8.23
CA ALA A 102 2.40 16.99 7.68
C ALA A 102 1.09 16.35 7.19
N MET A 103 -0.03 17.08 7.26
CA MET A 103 -1.34 16.59 6.82
C MET A 103 -1.35 16.12 5.35
N SER A 104 -0.61 16.82 4.47
CA SER A 104 -0.48 16.42 3.06
C SER A 104 0.23 15.08 2.87
N HIS A 105 1.13 14.71 3.80
CA HIS A 105 1.75 13.40 3.80
C HIS A 105 0.76 12.33 4.26
N LEU A 106 0.02 12.59 5.35
CA LEU A 106 -0.99 11.69 5.88
C LEU A 106 -2.07 11.37 4.84
N ALA A 107 -2.62 12.39 4.19
CA ALA A 107 -3.60 12.23 3.12
C ALA A 107 -3.04 11.38 1.98
N ARG A 108 -1.81 11.66 1.54
CA ARG A 108 -1.16 10.86 0.48
C ARG A 108 -0.94 9.41 0.90
N THR A 109 -0.53 9.14 2.14
CA THR A 109 -0.37 7.78 2.68
C THR A 109 -1.69 7.01 2.61
N ILE A 110 -2.81 7.65 2.98
CA ILE A 110 -4.14 7.03 2.93
C ILE A 110 -4.56 6.73 1.48
N VAL A 111 -4.40 7.70 0.57
CA VAL A 111 -4.78 7.52 -0.84
C VAL A 111 -3.88 6.49 -1.53
N CYS A 112 -2.59 6.44 -1.20
CA CYS A 112 -1.66 5.42 -1.66
C CYS A 112 -2.09 4.03 -1.18
N ALA A 113 -2.39 3.87 0.11
CA ALA A 113 -2.91 2.61 0.65
C ALA A 113 -4.21 2.19 -0.05
N ALA A 114 -5.13 3.12 -0.30
CA ALA A 114 -6.34 2.85 -1.06
C ALA A 114 -6.05 2.35 -2.48
N GLY A 115 -5.08 2.99 -3.16
CA GLY A 115 -4.61 2.56 -4.48
C GLY A 115 -3.99 1.17 -4.47
N GLU A 116 -3.12 0.85 -3.50
CA GLU A 116 -2.54 -0.48 -3.39
C GLU A 116 -3.58 -1.56 -3.15
N GLU A 117 -4.55 -1.34 -2.26
CA GLU A 117 -5.59 -2.33 -2.00
C GLU A 117 -6.51 -2.51 -3.21
N LEU A 118 -6.85 -1.41 -3.91
CA LEU A 118 -7.60 -1.51 -5.16
C LEU A 118 -6.84 -2.35 -6.20
N LEU A 119 -5.55 -2.14 -6.35
CA LEU A 119 -4.74 -2.87 -7.33
C LEU A 119 -4.57 -4.34 -6.92
N TRP A 120 -4.22 -4.61 -5.67
CA TRP A 120 -3.73 -5.93 -5.25
C TRP A 120 -4.78 -6.83 -4.60
N ARG A 121 -5.82 -6.27 -3.96
CA ARG A 121 -6.89 -7.06 -3.31
C ARG A 121 -8.16 -7.11 -4.16
N TYR A 122 -8.34 -6.16 -5.06
CA TYR A 122 -9.51 -6.14 -5.94
C TYR A 122 -9.16 -6.46 -7.39
N THR A 123 -8.35 -5.61 -8.02
CA THR A 123 -8.10 -5.67 -9.47
C THR A 123 -7.30 -6.89 -9.87
N ALA A 124 -6.19 -7.19 -9.19
CA ALA A 124 -5.30 -8.30 -9.56
C ALA A 124 -5.99 -9.67 -9.48
N PRO A 125 -6.64 -10.07 -8.37
CA PRO A 125 -7.36 -11.34 -8.34
C PRO A 125 -8.43 -11.42 -9.42
N LEU A 126 -9.20 -10.34 -9.64
CA LEU A 126 -10.28 -10.30 -10.62
C LEU A 126 -9.76 -10.40 -12.07
N ALA A 127 -8.72 -9.64 -12.41
CA ALA A 127 -8.07 -9.67 -13.71
C ALA A 127 -7.49 -11.05 -14.03
N LEU A 128 -6.91 -11.72 -13.03
CA LEU A 128 -6.36 -13.07 -13.16
C LEU A 128 -7.46 -14.14 -13.30
N MET A 129 -8.54 -14.06 -12.54
CA MET A 129 -9.66 -15.01 -12.62
C MET A 129 -10.43 -14.87 -13.93
N VAL A 130 -10.81 -13.65 -14.29
CA VAL A 130 -11.68 -13.38 -15.44
C VAL A 130 -10.87 -13.27 -16.72
N GLY A 131 -9.74 -12.57 -16.70
CA GLY A 131 -8.92 -12.32 -17.89
C GLY A 131 -8.06 -13.51 -18.29
N LEU A 132 -7.52 -14.26 -17.32
CA LEU A 132 -6.65 -15.43 -17.59
C LEU A 132 -7.30 -16.77 -17.24
N GLY A 133 -8.53 -16.79 -16.72
CA GLY A 133 -9.22 -18.02 -16.36
C GLY A 133 -8.59 -18.77 -15.18
N LEU A 134 -7.79 -18.11 -14.33
CA LEU A 134 -7.14 -18.78 -13.21
C LEU A 134 -8.16 -19.16 -12.12
N PRO A 135 -7.99 -20.31 -11.46
CA PRO A 135 -8.76 -20.64 -10.26
C PRO A 135 -8.60 -19.55 -9.20
N ALA A 136 -9.67 -19.28 -8.44
CA ALA A 136 -9.70 -18.18 -7.47
C ALA A 136 -8.51 -18.21 -6.48
N TRP A 137 -8.20 -19.38 -5.93
CA TRP A 137 -7.08 -19.52 -5.00
C TRP A 137 -5.73 -19.18 -5.65
N THR A 138 -5.52 -19.60 -6.91
CA THR A 138 -4.29 -19.31 -7.67
C THR A 138 -4.15 -17.82 -7.95
N ALA A 139 -5.26 -17.17 -8.33
CA ALA A 139 -5.30 -15.73 -8.55
C ALA A 139 -4.94 -14.93 -7.29
N TRP A 140 -5.50 -15.31 -6.14
CA TRP A 140 -5.18 -14.68 -4.85
C TRP A 140 -3.73 -14.89 -4.42
N VAL A 141 -3.19 -16.10 -4.59
CA VAL A 141 -1.77 -16.39 -4.30
C VAL A 141 -0.85 -15.58 -5.22
N ALA A 142 -1.14 -15.52 -6.52
CA ALA A 142 -0.36 -14.75 -7.49
C ALA A 142 -0.42 -13.24 -7.21
N ALA A 143 -1.60 -12.69 -6.92
CA ALA A 143 -1.77 -11.29 -6.52
C ALA A 143 -0.97 -10.98 -5.25
N THR A 144 -1.03 -11.85 -4.23
CA THR A 144 -0.25 -11.71 -3.01
C THR A 144 1.26 -11.77 -3.29
N ALA A 145 1.71 -12.70 -4.14
CA ALA A 145 3.11 -12.80 -4.52
C ALA A 145 3.60 -11.53 -5.25
N GLY A 146 2.78 -10.97 -6.15
CA GLY A 146 3.06 -9.70 -6.81
C GLY A 146 3.18 -8.54 -5.81
N PHE A 147 2.23 -8.44 -4.86
CA PHE A 147 2.30 -7.46 -3.77
C PHE A 147 3.59 -7.58 -2.96
N LEU A 148 4.03 -8.79 -2.61
CA LEU A 148 5.30 -9.01 -1.91
C LEU A 148 6.51 -8.61 -2.75
N ALA A 149 6.52 -8.97 -4.04
CA ALA A 149 7.61 -8.64 -4.95
C ALA A 149 7.80 -7.12 -5.09
N LEU A 150 6.71 -6.36 -5.14
CA LEU A 150 6.72 -4.89 -5.18
C LEU A 150 7.45 -4.26 -3.99
N HIS A 151 7.46 -4.91 -2.82
CA HIS A 151 8.12 -4.36 -1.65
C HIS A 151 9.64 -4.64 -1.61
N VAL A 152 10.14 -5.59 -2.40
CA VAL A 152 11.56 -6.00 -2.36
C VAL A 152 12.53 -4.85 -2.63
N PRO A 153 12.34 -3.97 -3.62
CA PRO A 153 13.31 -2.92 -3.94
C PRO A 153 13.46 -1.89 -2.82
N GLY A 154 12.37 -1.58 -2.12
CA GLY A 154 12.35 -0.57 -1.05
C GLY A 154 12.73 -1.10 0.33
N PHE A 155 12.36 -2.35 0.62
CA PHE A 155 12.44 -2.92 1.97
C PHE A 155 13.43 -4.08 2.11
N GLY A 156 13.81 -4.71 0.99
CA GLY A 156 14.67 -5.88 0.93
C GLY A 156 14.02 -7.18 1.41
N TRP A 157 14.62 -8.31 1.05
CA TRP A 157 14.12 -9.67 1.35
C TRP A 157 13.92 -9.95 2.84
N ARG A 158 14.74 -9.35 3.71
CA ARG A 158 14.69 -9.58 5.17
C ARG A 158 13.37 -9.11 5.80
N ARG A 159 12.65 -8.18 5.16
CA ARG A 159 11.38 -7.66 5.69
C ARG A 159 10.16 -8.40 5.14
N LEU A 160 10.34 -9.25 4.13
CA LEU A 160 9.23 -9.97 3.52
C LEU A 160 8.36 -10.79 4.50
N PRO A 161 8.89 -11.45 5.55
CA PRO A 161 8.03 -12.16 6.49
C PRO A 161 7.02 -11.23 7.20
N TYR A 162 7.45 -10.02 7.54
CA TYR A 162 6.57 -9.00 8.12
C TYR A 162 5.55 -8.50 7.09
N ILE A 163 5.99 -8.28 5.84
CA ILE A 163 5.12 -7.80 4.76
C ILE A 163 4.09 -8.87 4.35
N ALA A 164 4.48 -10.15 4.41
CA ALA A 164 3.56 -11.28 4.23
C ALA A 164 2.49 -11.30 5.33
N LEU A 165 2.89 -11.09 6.59
CA LEU A 165 1.94 -10.99 7.70
C LEU A 165 0.95 -9.83 7.52
N THR A 166 1.42 -8.64 7.12
CA THR A 166 0.54 -7.50 6.82
C THR A 166 -0.34 -7.79 5.61
N ALA A 167 0.19 -8.45 4.57
CA ALA A 167 -0.58 -8.80 3.38
C ALA A 167 -1.71 -9.78 3.71
N THR A 168 -1.44 -10.79 4.54
CA THR A 168 -2.45 -11.72 5.05
C THR A 168 -3.52 -11.00 5.89
N LEU A 169 -3.12 -10.04 6.72
CA LEU A 169 -4.06 -9.20 7.47
C LEU A 169 -4.98 -8.42 6.52
N PHE A 170 -4.42 -7.75 5.51
CA PHE A 170 -5.20 -6.93 4.57
C PHE A 170 -6.13 -7.79 3.69
N THR A 171 -5.67 -8.97 3.27
CA THR A 171 -6.52 -9.93 2.56
C THR A 171 -7.66 -10.45 3.45
N THR A 172 -7.38 -10.78 4.72
CA THR A 172 -8.44 -11.18 5.67
C THR A 172 -9.45 -10.04 5.88
N ALA A 173 -8.97 -8.80 6.02
CA ALA A 173 -9.83 -7.62 6.13
C ALA A 173 -10.66 -7.39 4.85
N TYR A 174 -10.09 -7.63 3.67
CA TYR A 174 -10.81 -7.60 2.40
C TYR A 174 -11.93 -8.63 2.36
N LEU A 175 -11.66 -9.87 2.76
CA LEU A 175 -12.67 -10.93 2.75
C LEU A 175 -13.79 -10.69 3.76
N ALA A 176 -13.50 -10.02 4.89
CA ALA A 176 -14.49 -9.76 5.94
C ALA A 176 -15.33 -8.48 5.73
N ALA A 177 -14.73 -7.44 5.13
CA ALA A 177 -15.33 -6.10 5.05
C ALA A 177 -15.16 -5.43 3.68
N GLY A 178 -14.79 -6.20 2.65
CA GLY A 178 -14.54 -5.69 1.31
C GLY A 178 -13.33 -4.76 1.22
N LEU A 179 -13.26 -4.00 0.14
CA LEU A 179 -12.17 -3.06 -0.12
C LEU A 179 -12.02 -2.04 1.02
N GLY A 180 -13.13 -1.56 1.60
CA GLY A 180 -13.10 -0.62 2.72
C GLY A 180 -12.36 -1.15 3.95
N GLY A 181 -12.53 -2.42 4.29
CA GLY A 181 -11.81 -3.07 5.40
C GLY A 181 -10.30 -3.15 5.17
N ALA A 182 -9.91 -3.57 3.96
CA ALA A 182 -8.50 -3.67 3.58
C ALA A 182 -7.82 -2.29 3.59
N VAL A 183 -8.45 -1.28 2.99
CA VAL A 183 -7.96 0.11 2.99
C VAL A 183 -7.82 0.64 4.40
N ALA A 184 -8.82 0.42 5.27
CA ALA A 184 -8.78 0.90 6.64
C ALA A 184 -7.67 0.23 7.45
N ALA A 185 -7.49 -1.10 7.33
CA ALA A 185 -6.40 -1.81 7.98
C ALA A 185 -5.02 -1.33 7.50
N HIS A 186 -4.86 -1.19 6.18
CA HIS A 186 -3.60 -0.78 5.58
C HIS A 186 -3.25 0.68 5.91
N ALA A 187 -4.20 1.61 5.73
CA ALA A 187 -4.01 3.01 6.09
C ALA A 187 -3.65 3.14 7.58
N ALA A 188 -4.39 2.49 8.47
CA ALA A 188 -4.13 2.54 9.91
C ALA A 188 -2.74 1.99 10.27
N HIS A 189 -2.35 0.87 9.67
CA HIS A 189 -1.01 0.30 9.81
C HIS A 189 0.09 1.29 9.38
N ASN A 190 -0.04 1.91 8.20
CA ASN A 190 0.97 2.83 7.67
C ASN A 190 1.03 4.12 8.49
N LEU A 191 -0.11 4.69 8.87
CA LEU A 191 -0.19 5.87 9.73
C LEU A 191 0.50 5.65 11.09
N LEU A 192 0.36 4.45 11.65
CA LEU A 192 1.06 4.09 12.87
C LEU A 192 2.58 4.03 12.65
N LEU A 193 3.05 3.45 11.55
CA LEU A 193 4.48 3.39 11.21
C LEU A 193 5.08 4.75 10.82
N ASP A 194 4.27 5.69 10.33
CA ASP A 194 4.67 7.09 10.13
C ASP A 194 4.84 7.80 11.47
N THR A 195 4.01 7.45 12.46
CA THR A 195 4.03 8.06 13.80
C THR A 195 5.02 7.39 14.76
N TYR A 196 5.33 6.11 14.58
CA TYR A 196 6.16 5.31 15.50
C TYR A 196 7.22 4.51 14.77
N THR A 197 8.34 4.26 15.44
CA THR A 197 9.40 3.39 14.93
C THR A 197 10.04 2.55 16.02
N THR A 198 10.56 1.39 15.65
CA THR A 198 11.35 0.53 16.53
C THR A 198 12.85 0.81 16.45
N ASP A 199 13.28 1.75 15.60
CA ASP A 199 14.69 2.13 15.44
C ASP A 199 14.98 3.51 16.06
N PRO A 200 15.65 3.57 17.22
CA PRO A 200 15.97 4.84 17.87
C PRO A 200 16.98 5.68 17.10
N ARG A 201 17.78 5.10 16.19
CA ARG A 201 18.78 5.83 15.38
C ARG A 201 18.15 6.61 14.22
N LYS A 202 16.87 6.38 13.92
CA LYS A 202 16.09 7.17 12.96
C LYS A 202 15.42 8.40 13.57
N ARG A 203 15.80 8.79 14.79
CA ARG A 203 15.69 10.19 15.19
C ARG A 203 16.69 10.95 14.33
N SER A 204 16.22 11.75 13.38
CA SER A 204 16.99 12.91 12.96
C SER A 204 16.67 14.03 13.95
N PRO A 205 17.51 14.30 14.95
CA PRO A 205 17.74 15.67 15.34
C PRO A 205 18.63 16.26 14.24
N THR A 206 18.13 17.22 13.48
CA THR A 206 19.05 18.25 13.01
C THR A 206 19.71 18.78 14.28
N PRO A 207 21.03 18.68 14.46
CA PRO A 207 21.66 19.31 15.61
C PRO A 207 21.28 20.80 15.58
N PRO A 208 20.92 21.43 16.71
CA PRO A 208 20.81 22.87 16.73
C PRO A 208 22.14 23.42 16.23
N VAL A 209 22.10 24.20 15.15
CA VAL A 209 23.25 25.01 14.74
C VAL A 209 23.62 25.83 15.97
N PRO A 210 24.86 25.76 16.48
CA PRO A 210 25.28 26.59 17.59
C PRO A 210 24.97 28.06 17.24
N PRO A 211 24.37 28.85 18.15
CA PRO A 211 24.25 30.27 17.91
C PRO A 211 25.66 30.85 17.82
N GLY A 212 26.12 31.17 16.60
CA GLY A 212 27.44 31.76 16.39
C GLY A 212 28.16 31.41 15.08
N THR A 213 27.71 30.44 14.28
CA THR A 213 28.36 30.14 12.99
C THR A 213 27.55 30.66 11.81
N LEU A 214 27.48 31.99 11.67
CA LEU A 214 27.35 32.56 10.32
C LEU A 214 28.73 32.41 9.67
N PRO A 215 28.85 31.89 8.43
CA PRO A 215 30.12 31.91 7.71
C PRO A 215 30.59 33.37 7.57
N ALA A 216 31.89 33.58 7.76
CA ALA A 216 32.49 34.90 7.60
C ALA A 216 32.24 35.42 6.17
N PRO A 217 32.06 36.74 5.96
CA PRO A 217 31.68 37.32 4.67
C PRO A 217 32.73 37.22 3.54
N SER A 218 33.72 36.35 3.62
CA SER A 218 34.82 36.29 2.63
C SER A 218 34.59 35.34 1.45
N ASP A 219 33.52 34.54 1.46
CA ASP A 219 33.34 33.47 0.47
C ASP A 219 32.05 33.66 -0.37
N TRP A 220 31.83 34.90 -0.85
CA TRP A 220 30.92 35.18 -1.97
C TRP A 220 31.69 35.31 -3.27
#